data_AF-A0A1V2N6X5-F1
#
_entry.id   AF-A0A1V2N6X5-F1
#
_cell.length_a   1.000
_cell.length_b   1.000
_cell.length_c   1.000
_cell.angle_alpha   90.00
_cell.angle_beta   90.00
_cell.angle_gamma   90.00
#
_symmetry.space_group_name_H-M   'P 1'
#
loop_
_entity.id
_entity.type
_entity.pdbx_description
1 polymer ?
#
loop_
_entity_poly.entity_id
_entity_poly.type
_entity_poly.pdbx_seq_one_letter_code
_entity_poly.pdbx_strand_id
1 'polypeptide(L)'
;MSLVMPSSTQVKYSEKNKLFHQDISLQRLYKNVLIKDFSKHGRKVVKNLRKEKPEQYLRLIAQILPKENMKEEETINGDPLTDEQLCEIIRSLEKELQLVTDSKNQDVCPTKVKKTT
;
A
#
# COMPACT_ATOMS: atom_id res chain seq x y z
N MET A 1 48.39 44.29 4.39
CA MET A 1 47.71 42.98 4.34
C MET A 1 46.35 43.19 3.71
N SER A 2 46.23 42.96 2.41
CA SER A 2 44.99 43.23 1.66
C SER A 2 44.05 42.04 1.75
N LEU A 3 42.85 42.25 2.31
CA LEU A 3 41.76 41.29 2.33
C LEU A 3 41.20 41.14 0.92
N VAL A 4 41.50 40.01 0.26
CA VAL A 4 40.85 39.60 -0.98
C VAL A 4 39.49 39.00 -0.63
N MET A 5 38.42 39.71 -0.97
CA MET A 5 37.06 39.18 -0.90
C MET A 5 36.81 38.26 -2.12
N PRO A 6 36.19 37.08 -1.95
CA PRO A 6 35.86 36.23 -3.08
C PRO A 6 34.74 36.89 -3.90
N SER A 7 35.05 37.14 -5.17
CA SER A 7 34.10 37.60 -6.18
C SER A 7 32.97 36.59 -6.32
N SER A 8 31.77 37.00 -5.92
CA SER A 8 30.54 36.22 -6.09
C SER A 8 30.22 36.10 -7.58
N THR A 9 30.66 35.02 -8.22
CA THR A 9 30.22 34.64 -9.56
C THR A 9 28.75 34.25 -9.50
N GLN A 10 27.87 35.22 -9.72
CA GLN A 10 26.48 34.97 -10.08
C GLN A 10 26.48 34.20 -11.41
N VAL A 11 26.34 32.87 -11.34
CA VAL A 11 26.12 32.03 -12.52
C VAL A 11 24.76 32.44 -13.10
N LYS A 12 24.78 33.31 -14.11
CA LYS A 12 23.59 33.65 -14.91
C LYS A 12 23.16 32.39 -15.65
N TYR A 13 22.18 31.68 -15.11
CA TYR A 13 21.43 30.69 -15.89
C TYR A 13 20.76 31.43 -17.05
N SER A 14 20.99 30.91 -18.25
CA SER A 14 20.63 31.53 -19.52
C SER A 14 19.13 31.85 -19.60
N GLU A 15 18.77 33.11 -19.87
CA GLU A 15 17.38 33.58 -20.14
C GLU A 15 16.79 33.04 -21.46
N LYS A 16 17.31 31.94 -22.00
CA LYS A 16 16.89 31.38 -23.30
C LYS A 16 15.63 30.52 -23.23
N ASN A 17 14.99 30.38 -22.07
CA ASN A 17 13.73 29.63 -21.93
C ASN A 17 12.47 30.47 -22.20
N LYS A 18 12.60 31.65 -22.84
CA LYS A 18 11.46 32.55 -23.07
C LYS A 18 10.82 32.46 -24.46
N LEU A 19 11.19 31.48 -25.26
CA LEU A 19 10.63 31.30 -26.61
C LEU A 19 10.13 29.87 -26.80
N PHE A 20 8.80 29.75 -26.71
CA PHE A 20 7.95 28.68 -27.24
C PHE A 20 7.88 27.33 -26.49
N HIS A 21 6.63 26.95 -26.18
CA HIS A 21 6.10 25.65 -25.79
C HIS A 21 6.29 25.18 -24.33
N GLN A 22 5.25 25.43 -23.52
CA GLN A 22 4.97 24.84 -22.21
C GLN A 22 6.09 25.05 -21.18
N ASP A 23 5.77 25.52 -19.97
CA ASP A 23 6.74 25.55 -18.89
C ASP A 23 7.12 24.10 -18.52
N ILE A 24 8.12 23.56 -19.23
CA ILE A 24 8.66 22.24 -18.95
C ILE A 24 9.41 22.40 -17.64
N SER A 25 8.78 21.95 -16.56
CA SER A 25 9.39 21.91 -15.23
C SER A 25 10.81 21.34 -15.31
N LEU A 26 11.77 21.99 -14.64
CA LEU A 26 13.15 21.52 -14.55
C LEU A 26 13.22 20.05 -14.08
N GLN A 27 12.29 19.65 -13.22
CA GLN A 27 12.16 18.26 -12.76
C GLN A 27 11.91 17.29 -13.94
N ARG A 28 11.03 17.67 -14.88
CA ARG A 28 10.72 16.87 -16.07
C ARG A 28 11.92 16.79 -17.01
N LEU A 29 12.61 17.90 -17.23
CA LEU A 29 13.82 17.92 -18.04
C LEU A 29 14.90 17.02 -17.44
N TYR A 30 15.16 17.18 -16.15
CA TYR A 30 16.15 16.39 -15.43
C TYR A 30 15.83 14.89 -15.46
N LYS A 31 14.58 14.52 -15.18
CA LYS A 31 14.10 13.14 -15.30
C LYS A 31 14.35 12.57 -16.70
N ASN A 32 14.02 13.32 -17.75
CA ASN A 32 14.22 12.85 -19.13
C ASN A 32 15.70 12.66 -19.48
N VAL A 33 16.58 13.56 -19.02
CA VAL A 33 18.02 13.43 -19.22
C VAL A 33 18.55 12.18 -18.52
N LEU A 34 18.18 11.96 -17.25
CA LEU A 34 18.60 10.78 -16.50
C LEU A 34 18.09 9.47 -17.12
N ILE A 35 16.85 9.45 -17.61
CA ILE A 35 16.30 8.26 -18.29
C ILE A 35 17.10 7.94 -19.56
N LYS A 36 17.43 8.95 -20.37
CA LYS A 36 18.23 8.76 -21.59
C LYS A 36 19.64 8.25 -21.27
N ASP A 37 20.28 8.82 -20.26
CA ASP A 37 21.59 8.39 -19.80
C ASP A 37 21.56 6.95 -19.29
N PHE A 38 20.61 6.63 -18.41
CA PHE A 38 20.45 5.28 -17.87
C PHE A 38 20.09 4.24 -18.93
N SER A 39 19.30 4.61 -19.96
CA SER A 39 19.00 3.71 -21.08
C SER A 39 20.27 3.31 -21.84
N LYS A 40 21.21 4.26 -22.03
CA LYS A 40 22.46 4.03 -22.76
C LYS A 40 23.54 3.35 -21.91
N HIS A 41 23.65 3.70 -20.63
CA HIS A 41 24.77 3.33 -19.78
C HIS A 41 24.41 2.40 -18.61
N GLY A 42 23.13 2.33 -18.24
CA GLY A 42 22.64 1.68 -17.03
C GLY A 42 23.00 0.20 -16.93
N ARG A 43 22.93 -0.57 -18.04
CA ARG A 43 23.32 -2.00 -18.02
C ARG A 43 24.78 -2.20 -17.60
N LYS A 44 25.69 -1.37 -18.13
CA LYS A 44 27.12 -1.43 -17.82
C LYS A 44 27.36 -1.03 -16.37
N VAL A 45 26.72 0.05 -15.91
CA VAL A 45 26.82 0.53 -14.53
C VAL A 45 26.31 -0.52 -13.54
N VAL A 46 25.15 -1.12 -13.78
CA VAL A 46 24.58 -2.18 -12.92
C VAL A 46 25.48 -3.41 -12.89
N LYS A 47 26.04 -3.82 -14.04
CA LYS A 47 26.98 -4.94 -14.11
C LYS A 47 28.25 -4.68 -13.30
N ASN A 48 28.81 -3.47 -13.42
CA ASN A 48 30.00 -3.08 -12.67
C ASN A 48 29.70 -2.97 -11.17
N LEU A 49 28.57 -2.34 -10.80
CA LEU A 49 28.14 -2.20 -9.41
C LEU A 49 27.97 -3.56 -8.72
N ARG A 50 27.37 -4.55 -9.40
CA ARG A 50 27.25 -5.92 -8.87
C ARG A 50 28.61 -6.58 -8.59
N LYS A 51 29.63 -6.25 -9.38
CA LYS A 51 30.98 -6.82 -9.22
C LYS A 51 31.81 -6.08 -8.19
N GLU A 52 31.77 -4.75 -8.21
CA GLU A 52 32.63 -3.89 -7.40
C GLU A 52 32.06 -3.64 -6.00
N LYS A 53 30.72 -3.50 -5.88
CA LYS A 53 30.01 -3.15 -4.63
C LYS A 53 28.66 -3.87 -4.54
N PRO A 54 28.65 -5.20 -4.36
CA PRO A 54 27.43 -6.01 -4.35
C PRO A 54 26.43 -5.58 -3.27
N GLU A 55 26.90 -5.08 -2.13
CA GLU A 55 26.07 -4.57 -1.03
C GLU A 55 25.25 -3.33 -1.44
N GLN A 56 25.87 -2.42 -2.21
CA GLN A 56 25.18 -1.24 -2.74
C GLN A 56 24.16 -1.63 -3.82
N TYR A 57 24.50 -2.62 -4.64
CA TYR A 57 23.57 -3.17 -5.62
C TYR A 57 22.32 -3.75 -4.94
N LEU A 58 22.47 -4.56 -3.89
CA LEU A 58 21.34 -5.12 -3.15
C LEU A 58 20.48 -4.04 -2.49
N ARG A 59 21.10 -3.00 -1.92
CA ARG A 59 20.37 -1.85 -1.35
C ARG A 59 19.54 -1.12 -2.41
N LEU A 60 20.11 -0.89 -3.60
CA LEU A 60 19.40 -0.26 -4.71
C LEU A 60 18.18 -1.11 -5.14
N ILE A 61 18.37 -2.43 -5.26
CA ILE A 61 17.28 -3.35 -5.59
C ILE A 61 16.18 -3.30 -4.52
N ALA A 62 16.53 -3.30 -3.24
CA ALA A 62 15.57 -3.19 -2.14
C ALA A 62 14.76 -1.88 -2.15
N GLN A 63 15.32 -0.78 -2.69
CA GLN A 63 14.62 0.51 -2.80
C GLN A 63 13.67 0.58 -4.00
N ILE A 64 13.97 -0.14 -5.07
CA ILE A 64 13.17 -0.13 -6.32
C ILE A 64 12.08 -1.20 -6.28
N LEU A 65 12.32 -2.29 -5.55
CA LEU A 65 11.29 -3.31 -5.35
C LEU A 65 10.05 -2.66 -4.72
N PRO A 66 8.88 -2.81 -5.34
CA PRO A 66 7.64 -2.44 -4.67
C PRO A 66 7.58 -3.20 -3.35
N LYS A 67 7.08 -2.56 -2.29
CA LYS A 67 6.86 -3.20 -0.99
C LYS A 67 5.68 -4.18 -1.10
N GLU A 68 5.79 -5.22 -1.91
CA GLU A 68 4.72 -6.19 -2.12
C GLU A 68 4.61 -7.23 -0.99
N ASN A 69 5.45 -7.12 0.04
CA ASN A 69 5.48 -8.09 1.14
C ASN A 69 4.82 -7.57 2.43
N MET A 70 4.09 -6.45 2.36
CA MET A 70 3.17 -6.03 3.41
C MET A 70 1.81 -5.74 2.80
N LYS A 71 1.31 -6.67 1.98
CA LYS A 71 -0.06 -7.11 2.24
C LYS A 71 0.03 -7.94 3.51
N GLU A 72 0.12 -7.25 4.64
CA GLU A 72 -0.64 -7.72 5.79
C GLU A 72 -2.06 -7.92 5.28
N GLU A 73 -2.67 -8.98 5.76
CA GLU A 73 -4.00 -9.42 5.41
C GLU A 73 -5.02 -8.33 5.77
N GLU A 74 -5.08 -7.22 5.04
CA GLU A 74 -6.23 -6.31 4.96
C GLU A 74 -7.40 -7.00 4.21
N THR A 75 -7.46 -8.33 4.26
CA THR A 75 -8.64 -9.14 4.02
C THR A 75 -9.47 -9.34 5.28
N ILE A 76 -9.26 -8.54 6.33
CA ILE A 76 -10.33 -8.23 7.29
C ILE A 76 -10.94 -6.90 6.83
N ASN A 77 -11.84 -6.97 5.85
CA ASN A 77 -12.71 -5.87 5.47
C ASN A 77 -13.76 -5.64 6.57
N GLY A 78 -13.32 -5.24 7.75
CA GLY A 78 -14.17 -4.93 8.88
C GLY A 78 -13.33 -4.37 10.02
N ASP A 79 -13.80 -3.28 10.63
CA ASP A 79 -13.21 -2.77 11.87
C ASP A 79 -13.12 -3.93 12.89
N PRO A 80 -12.02 -4.02 13.67
CA PRO A 80 -11.92 -5.01 14.73
C PRO A 80 -13.08 -4.79 15.70
N LEU A 81 -13.99 -5.77 15.78
CA LEU A 81 -15.12 -5.74 16.71
C LEU A 81 -14.57 -5.67 18.14
N THR A 82 -15.11 -4.78 18.96
CA THR A 82 -14.79 -4.77 20.40
C THR A 82 -15.45 -5.97 21.09
N ASP A 83 -14.94 -6.35 22.25
CA ASP A 83 -15.45 -7.49 23.03
C ASP A 83 -16.94 -7.31 23.36
N GLU A 84 -17.38 -6.07 23.59
CA GLU A 84 -18.78 -5.73 23.82
C GLU A 84 -19.64 -5.99 22.59
N GLN A 85 -19.17 -5.60 21.40
CA GLN A 85 -19.87 -5.83 20.14
C GLN A 85 -19.95 -7.32 19.82
N LEU A 86 -18.89 -8.08 20.09
CA LEU A 86 -18.90 -9.55 19.98
C LEU A 86 -19.96 -10.17 20.89
N CYS A 87 -20.05 -9.73 22.15
CA CYS A 87 -21.05 -10.22 23.10
C CYS A 87 -22.49 -9.91 22.64
N GLU A 88 -22.73 -8.74 22.06
CA GLU A 88 -24.05 -8.37 21.53
C GLU A 88 -24.46 -9.21 20.32
N ILE A 89 -23.52 -9.51 19.43
CA ILE A 89 -23.75 -10.40 18.28
C ILE A 89 -24.09 -11.81 18.77
N ILE A 90 -23.30 -12.36 19.70
CA ILE A 90 -23.54 -13.69 20.27
C ILE A 90 -24.92 -13.77 20.91
N ARG A 91 -25.30 -12.80 21.76
CA ARG A 91 -26.61 -12.78 22.42
C ARG A 91 -27.77 -12.66 21.42
N SER A 92 -27.57 -11.92 20.34
CA SER A 92 -28.59 -11.78 19.29
C SER A 92 -28.81 -13.09 18.54
N LEU A 93 -27.72 -13.81 18.21
CA LEU A 93 -27.76 -15.12 17.58
C LEU A 93 -28.40 -16.18 18.50
N GLU A 94 -28.07 -16.17 19.79
CA GLU A 94 -28.70 -17.06 20.78
C GLU A 94 -30.21 -16.85 20.85
N LYS A 95 -30.66 -15.59 20.85
CA LYS A 95 -32.09 -15.26 20.85
C LYS A 95 -32.79 -15.74 19.59
N GLU A 96 -32.18 -15.56 18.42
CA GLU A 96 -32.73 -16.02 17.14
C GLU A 96 -32.83 -17.56 17.11
N LEU A 97 -31.79 -18.24 17.57
CA LEU A 97 -31.78 -19.71 17.64
C LEU A 97 -32.84 -20.23 18.62
N GLN A 98 -33.02 -19.56 19.76
CA GLN A 98 -34.06 -19.90 20.75
C GLN A 98 -35.46 -19.80 20.17
N LEU A 99 -35.74 -18.74 19.39
CA LEU A 99 -37.04 -18.56 18.70
C LEU A 99 -37.30 -19.67 17.66
N VAL A 100 -36.25 -20.12 16.96
CA VAL A 100 -36.34 -21.23 16.00
C VAL A 100 -36.58 -22.56 16.71
N THR A 101 -35.98 -22.79 17.88
CA THR A 101 -36.22 -24.00 18.68
C THR A 101 -37.58 -24.00 19.38
N ASP A 102 -38.05 -22.84 19.85
CA ASP A 102 -39.37 -22.72 20.49
C ASP A 102 -40.50 -22.91 19.46
N SER A 103 -40.28 -22.50 18.21
CA SER A 103 -41.21 -22.73 17.09
C SER A 103 -41.30 -24.21 16.68
N LYS A 104 -40.30 -25.04 17.00
CA LYS A 104 -40.31 -26.50 16.72
C LYS A 104 -41.06 -27.32 17.77
N ASN A 105 -41.41 -26.73 18.91
CA ASN A 105 -42.06 -27.43 20.03
C ASN A 105 -43.60 -27.35 20.01
N GLN A 106 -44.22 -26.75 18.98
CA GLN A 106 -45.70 -26.68 18.86
C GLN A 106 -46.33 -27.70 17.91
N ASP A 107 -45.54 -28.44 17.12
CA ASP A 107 -46.07 -29.49 16.22
C ASP A 107 -45.93 -30.90 16.85
N VAL A 108 -46.53 -31.12 18.01
CA VAL A 108 -46.86 -32.48 18.47
C VAL A 108 -48.34 -32.53 18.86
N CYS A 109 -49.16 -32.89 17.87
CA CYS A 109 -50.59 -33.16 18.02
C CYS A 109 -50.88 -34.25 19.07
N PRO A 110 -51.88 -34.07 19.96
CA PRO A 110 -52.28 -35.11 20.89
C PRO A 110 -53.19 -36.14 20.21
N THR A 111 -52.67 -37.30 19.83
CA THR A 111 -53.51 -38.42 19.41
C THR A 111 -54.09 -39.11 20.66
N LYS A 112 -55.37 -38.85 20.94
CA LYS A 112 -56.16 -39.59 21.94
C LYS A 112 -56.25 -41.07 21.55
N VAL A 113 -55.70 -41.96 22.37
CA VAL A 113 -56.01 -43.39 22.30
C VAL A 113 -57.15 -43.69 23.27
N LYS A 114 -58.34 -43.95 22.72
CA LYS A 114 -59.49 -44.48 23.46
C LYS A 114 -59.19 -45.92 23.86
N LYS A 115 -59.27 -46.21 25.16
CA LYS A 115 -59.24 -47.57 25.72
C LYS A 115 -60.64 -48.15 25.57
N THR A 116 -60.80 -49.22 24.80
CA THR A 116 -62.04 -49.98 24.70
C THR A 116 -61.73 -51.47 24.66
N THR A 117 -62.24 -52.13 25.69
CA THR A 117 -62.60 -53.55 25.85
C THR A 117 -61.50 -54.59 25.70
#